data_AF-A0A6P0KD30-F1
#
_entry.id   AF-A0A6P0KD30-F1
#
_cell.length_a   1.000
_cell.length_b   1.000
_cell.length_c   1.000
_cell.angle_alpha   90.00
_cell.angle_beta   90.00
_cell.angle_gamma   90.00
#
_symmetry.space_group_name_H-M   'P 1'
#
loop_
_entity.id
_entity.type
_entity.pdbx_description
1 polymer ?
#
loop_
_entity_poly.entity_id
_entity_poly.type
_entity_poly.pdbx_seq_one_letter_code
_entity_poly.pdbx_strand_id
1 'polypeptide(L)'
;MDPITTAIVAALASDLTKTAIKHSYNALKSAFKEKFGSDSDLVEAVNGLEKKPDSEGRKVTLQEEVENAKVNDDPDILQLAQELLKQVKSEEPVAGIKFKTEFQAEVKAAQIGDYNKQQNKFG
;
A
#
# COMPACT_ATOMS: atom_id res chain seq x y z
N MET A 1 5.61 -14.55 0.71
CA MET A 1 4.39 -13.73 0.64
C MET A 1 4.34 -13.04 -0.69
N ASP A 2 3.25 -13.21 -1.41
CA ASP A 2 2.98 -12.55 -2.69
C ASP A 2 2.73 -11.03 -2.50
N PRO A 3 2.70 -10.24 -3.60
CA PRO A 3 2.53 -8.79 -3.52
C PRO A 3 1.20 -8.35 -2.92
N ILE A 4 0.12 -9.09 -3.14
CA ILE A 4 -1.24 -8.76 -2.68
C ILE A 4 -1.33 -8.97 -1.16
N THR A 5 -0.93 -10.15 -0.67
CA THR A 5 -0.87 -10.45 0.77
C THR A 5 0.06 -9.48 1.48
N THR A 6 1.20 -9.12 0.87
CA THR A 6 2.12 -8.10 1.41
C THR A 6 1.44 -6.74 1.55
N ALA A 7 0.68 -6.30 0.56
CA ALA A 7 -0.05 -5.04 0.60
C ALA A 7 -1.08 -4.99 1.71
N ILE A 8 -1.87 -6.05 1.85
CA ILE A 8 -2.91 -6.14 2.88
C ILE A 8 -2.30 -6.17 4.28
N VAL A 9 -1.27 -7.01 4.51
CA VAL A 9 -0.59 -7.09 5.81
C VAL A 9 0.05 -5.75 6.18
N ALA A 10 0.73 -5.09 5.24
CA ALA A 10 1.34 -3.79 5.48
C ALA A 10 0.29 -2.72 5.80
N ALA A 11 -0.83 -2.70 5.07
CA ALA A 11 -1.92 -1.77 5.32
C ALA A 11 -2.57 -2.00 6.69
N LEU A 12 -2.80 -3.25 7.09
CA LEU A 12 -3.38 -3.57 8.40
C LEU A 12 -2.43 -3.28 9.56
N ALA A 13 -1.11 -3.33 9.34
CA ALA A 13 -0.11 -2.90 10.31
C ALA A 13 0.07 -1.37 10.37
N SER A 14 -0.46 -0.66 9.37
CA SER A 14 -0.40 0.81 9.27
C SER A 14 -1.64 1.49 9.89
N ASP A 15 -1.62 2.82 9.91
CA ASP A 15 -2.75 3.60 10.40
C ASP A 15 -3.86 3.75 9.33
N LEU A 16 -4.84 2.84 9.36
CA LEU A 16 -6.03 2.89 8.49
C LEU A 16 -6.98 4.06 8.79
N THR A 17 -6.71 4.91 9.77
CA THR A 17 -7.46 6.17 9.92
C THR A 17 -7.04 7.19 8.86
N LYS A 18 -5.85 7.03 8.26
CA LYS A 18 -5.37 7.86 7.16
C LYS A 18 -6.22 7.63 5.91
N THR A 19 -6.84 8.70 5.43
CA THR A 19 -7.83 8.65 4.33
C THR A 19 -7.27 7.99 3.07
N ALA A 20 -6.02 8.27 2.70
CA ALA A 20 -5.39 7.72 1.50
C ALA A 20 -5.19 6.20 1.57
N ILE A 21 -4.69 5.70 2.70
CA ILE A 21 -4.50 4.26 2.94
C ILE A 21 -5.87 3.57 2.98
N LYS A 22 -6.81 4.12 3.76
CA LYS A 22 -8.18 3.58 3.87
C LYS A 22 -8.88 3.50 2.52
N HIS A 23 -8.74 4.53 1.69
CA HIS A 23 -9.35 4.56 0.36
C HIS A 23 -8.77 3.47 -0.54
N SER A 24 -7.44 3.37 -0.62
CA SER A 24 -6.75 2.38 -1.45
C SER A 24 -7.03 0.94 -0.97
N TYR A 25 -7.09 0.75 0.35
CA TYR A 25 -7.43 -0.53 0.97
C TYR A 25 -8.86 -0.96 0.62
N ASN A 26 -9.83 -0.03 0.74
CA ASN A 26 -11.21 -0.29 0.38
C ASN A 26 -11.37 -0.55 -1.13
N ALA A 27 -10.61 0.15 -1.99
CA ALA A 27 -10.63 -0.09 -3.43
C ALA A 27 -10.20 -1.52 -3.78
N LEU A 28 -9.08 -1.99 -3.20
CA LEU A 28 -8.61 -3.37 -3.37
C LEU A 28 -9.65 -4.39 -2.87
N LYS A 29 -10.22 -4.16 -1.69
CA LYS A 29 -11.23 -5.05 -1.11
C LYS A 29 -12.53 -5.08 -1.92
N SER A 30 -12.96 -3.94 -2.45
CA SER A 30 -14.11 -3.86 -3.35
C SER A 30 -13.86 -4.62 -4.65
N ALA A 31 -12.67 -4.50 -5.24
CA ALA A 31 -12.32 -5.24 -6.44
C ALA A 31 -12.38 -6.77 -6.23
N PHE A 32 -11.95 -7.27 -5.06
CA PHE A 32 -12.15 -8.69 -4.72
C PHE A 32 -13.63 -9.07 -4.66
N LYS A 33 -14.46 -8.25 -4.02
CA LYS A 33 -15.91 -8.53 -3.91
C LYS A 33 -16.61 -8.51 -5.27
N GLU A 34 -16.22 -7.59 -6.15
CA GLU A 34 -16.80 -7.46 -7.49
C GLU A 34 -16.42 -8.64 -8.39
N LYS A 35 -15.17 -9.11 -8.31
CA LYS A 35 -14.68 -10.21 -9.16
C LYS A 35 -15.05 -11.60 -8.63
N PHE A 36 -15.00 -11.82 -7.31
CA PHE A 36 -15.15 -13.15 -6.69
C PHE A 36 -16.45 -13.31 -5.89
N GLY A 37 -17.16 -12.23 -5.61
CA GLY A 37 -18.32 -12.23 -4.72
C GLY A 37 -17.95 -11.95 -3.27
N SER A 38 -18.92 -11.42 -2.51
CA SER A 38 -18.71 -11.01 -1.11
C SER A 38 -18.54 -12.19 -0.14
N ASP A 39 -19.01 -13.37 -0.53
CA ASP A 39 -18.95 -14.61 0.26
C ASP A 39 -17.84 -15.57 -0.24
N SER A 40 -16.89 -15.06 -1.03
CA SER A 40 -15.75 -15.85 -1.50
C SER A 40 -14.72 -16.08 -0.41
N ASP A 41 -14.03 -17.22 -0.45
CA ASP A 41 -12.97 -17.58 0.50
C ASP A 41 -11.88 -16.50 0.59
N LEU A 42 -11.51 -15.88 -0.53
CA LEU A 42 -10.57 -14.76 -0.56
C LEU A 42 -11.08 -13.54 0.23
N VAL A 43 -12.34 -13.13 0.03
CA VAL A 43 -12.92 -12.00 0.76
C VAL A 43 -13.08 -12.33 2.25
N GLU A 44 -13.44 -13.57 2.57
CA GLU A 44 -13.48 -14.06 3.95
C GLU A 44 -12.11 -14.06 4.62
N ALA A 45 -11.05 -14.46 3.92
CA ALA A 45 -9.68 -14.44 4.42
C ALA A 45 -9.21 -13.02 4.74
N VAL A 46 -9.52 -12.04 3.88
CA VAL A 46 -9.27 -10.61 4.15
C VAL A 46 -10.03 -10.14 5.39
N ASN A 47 -11.33 -10.41 5.47
CA ASN A 47 -12.16 -10.07 6.64
C ASN A 47 -11.66 -10.73 7.93
N GLY A 48 -11.16 -11.97 7.82
CA GLY A 48 -10.54 -12.70 8.91
C GLY A 48 -9.30 -11.96 9.38
N LEU A 49 -8.39 -11.63 8.48
CA LEU A 49 -7.15 -10.96 8.84
C LEU A 49 -7.39 -9.55 9.43
N GLU A 50 -8.36 -8.79 8.91
CA GLU A 50 -8.80 -7.51 9.50
C GLU A 50 -9.15 -7.61 10.99
N LYS A 51 -9.85 -8.69 11.37
CA LYS A 51 -10.26 -8.91 12.76
C LYS A 51 -9.09 -9.28 13.69
N LYS A 52 -7.98 -9.79 13.14
CA LYS A 52 -6.79 -10.17 13.91
C LYS A 52 -5.52 -10.00 13.05
N PRO A 53 -5.06 -8.75 12.84
CA PRO A 53 -3.95 -8.44 11.93
C PRO A 53 -2.64 -9.15 12.26
N ASP A 54 -2.38 -9.39 13.55
CA ASP A 54 -1.15 -10.04 14.04
C ASP A 54 -1.20 -11.57 13.96
N SER A 55 -2.26 -12.16 13.40
CA SER A 55 -2.42 -13.61 13.35
C SER A 55 -1.66 -14.23 12.18
N GLU A 56 -0.50 -14.82 12.45
CA GLU A 56 0.28 -15.55 11.44
C GLU A 56 -0.55 -16.57 10.65
N GLY A 57 -1.40 -17.36 11.33
CA GLY A 57 -2.28 -18.31 10.66
C GLY A 57 -3.25 -17.67 9.67
N ARG A 58 -3.74 -16.44 9.93
CA ARG A 58 -4.65 -15.74 9.01
C ARG A 58 -3.89 -15.11 7.84
N LYS A 59 -2.62 -14.74 8.03
CA LYS A 59 -1.74 -14.29 6.95
C LYS A 59 -1.47 -15.45 5.97
N VAL A 60 -1.23 -16.65 6.50
CA VAL A 60 -1.07 -17.87 5.70
C VAL A 60 -2.35 -18.19 4.93
N THR A 61 -3.52 -18.21 5.59
CA THR A 61 -4.81 -18.43 4.90
C THR A 61 -5.05 -17.40 3.79
N LEU A 62 -4.76 -16.11 4.03
CA LEU A 62 -4.89 -15.10 2.98
C LEU A 62 -3.98 -15.40 1.78
N GLN A 63 -2.72 -15.79 2.03
CA GLN A 63 -1.81 -16.16 0.95
C GLN A 63 -2.33 -17.34 0.14
N GLU A 64 -2.82 -18.40 0.81
CA GLU A 64 -3.42 -19.57 0.17
C GLU A 64 -4.60 -19.18 -0.73
N GLU A 65 -5.52 -18.34 -0.24
CA GLU A 65 -6.69 -17.93 -1.04
C GLU A 65 -6.34 -16.98 -2.18
N VAL A 66 -5.31 -16.15 -2.03
CA VAL A 66 -4.77 -15.33 -3.12
C VAL A 66 -4.21 -16.21 -4.25
N GLU A 67 -3.49 -17.29 -3.89
CA GLU A 67 -2.95 -18.25 -4.85
C GLU A 67 -4.08 -19.08 -5.51
N ASN A 68 -5.06 -19.55 -4.73
CA ASN A 68 -6.21 -20.32 -5.22
C ASN A 68 -7.09 -19.51 -6.20
N ALA A 69 -7.36 -18.25 -5.86
CA ALA A 69 -8.13 -17.35 -6.70
C ALA A 69 -7.35 -16.85 -7.93
N LYS A 70 -6.04 -17.13 -8.01
CA LYS A 70 -5.13 -16.68 -9.08
C LYS A 70 -5.16 -15.16 -9.30
N VAL A 71 -5.46 -14.40 -8.24
CA VAL A 71 -5.50 -12.93 -8.31
C VAL A 71 -4.13 -12.31 -8.57
N ASN A 72 -3.05 -13.07 -8.35
CA ASN A 72 -1.70 -12.68 -8.75
C ASN A 72 -1.52 -12.57 -10.28
N ASP A 73 -2.43 -13.13 -11.08
CA ASP A 73 -2.40 -13.00 -12.54
C ASP A 73 -3.30 -11.85 -13.04
N ASP A 74 -4.03 -11.18 -12.14
CA ASP A 74 -4.95 -10.09 -12.47
C ASP A 74 -4.23 -8.74 -12.39
N PRO A 75 -3.95 -8.07 -13.53
CA PRO A 75 -3.18 -6.83 -13.55
C PRO A 75 -3.89 -5.67 -12.83
N ASP A 76 -5.23 -5.64 -12.82
CA ASP A 76 -5.98 -4.58 -12.15
C ASP A 76 -5.82 -4.72 -10.63
N ILE A 77 -5.91 -5.96 -10.13
CA ILE A 77 -5.72 -6.26 -8.70
C ILE A 77 -4.27 -5.98 -8.28
N LEU A 78 -3.29 -6.40 -9.08
CA LEU A 78 -1.88 -6.12 -8.81
C LEU A 78 -1.62 -4.61 -8.73
N GLN A 79 -2.22 -3.83 -9.63
CA GLN A 79 -2.10 -2.37 -9.60
C GLN A 79 -2.67 -1.79 -8.30
N LEU A 80 -3.88 -2.21 -7.90
CA LEU A 80 -4.50 -1.74 -6.64
C LEU A 80 -3.66 -2.11 -5.40
N ALA A 81 -3.07 -3.31 -5.38
CA ALA A 81 -2.17 -3.74 -4.31
C ALA A 81 -0.88 -2.89 -4.26
N GLN A 82 -0.30 -2.56 -5.42
CA GLN A 82 0.86 -1.68 -5.51
C GLN A 82 0.55 -0.25 -5.06
N GLU A 83 -0.61 0.29 -5.45
CA GLU A 83 -1.08 1.61 -5.03
C GLU A 83 -1.26 1.67 -3.50
N LEU A 84 -1.89 0.64 -2.91
CA LEU A 84 -2.01 0.51 -1.46
C LEU A 84 -0.64 0.51 -0.77
N LEU A 85 0.31 -0.31 -1.23
CA LEU A 85 1.67 -0.34 -0.68
C LEU A 85 2.38 1.00 -0.79
N LYS A 86 2.16 1.73 -1.89
CA LYS A 86 2.73 3.07 -2.07
C LYS A 86 2.20 4.05 -1.03
N GLN A 87 0.89 4.04 -0.75
CA GLN A 87 0.29 4.88 0.29
C GLN A 87 0.84 4.54 1.67
N VAL A 88 0.95 3.25 2.00
CA VAL A 88 1.51 2.80 3.28
C VAL A 88 2.95 3.31 3.46
N LYS A 89 3.80 3.14 2.44
CA LYS A 89 5.21 3.57 2.48
C LYS A 89 5.39 5.09 2.49
N SER A 90 4.52 5.83 1.83
CA SER A 90 4.57 7.30 1.80
C SER A 90 4.22 7.92 3.15
N GLU A 91 3.53 7.17 4.00
CA GLU A 91 2.97 7.60 5.28
C GLU A 91 3.77 7.10 6.49
N GLU A 92 4.78 6.24 6.27
CA GLU A 92 5.81 6.00 7.28
C GLU A 92 6.65 7.27 7.44
N PRO A 93 7.01 7.67 8.68
CA PRO A 93 7.99 8.73 8.86
C PRO A 93 9.27 8.26 8.17
N VAL A 94 9.62 8.93 7.07
CA VAL A 94 10.88 8.74 6.34
C VAL A 94 12.04 8.99 7.29
N ALA A 95 12.43 7.98 8.05
CA ALA A 95 13.75 7.90 8.65
C ALA A 95 14.76 7.75 7.50
N GLY A 96 15.09 8.85 6.84
CA GLY A 96 16.30 9.00 6.04
C GLY A 96 16.27 8.61 4.56
N ILE A 97 15.14 8.31 3.93
CA ILE A 97 15.13 8.04 2.47
C ILE A 97 15.00 9.35 1.70
N LYS A 98 16.15 9.90 1.29
CA LYS A 98 16.24 10.86 0.18
C LYS A 98 15.78 10.12 -1.09
N PHE A 99 14.55 10.33 -1.51
CA PHE A 99 14.13 9.92 -2.86
C PHE A 99 14.96 10.70 -3.87
N LYS A 100 15.97 10.04 -4.47
CA LYS A 100 16.54 10.47 -5.75
C LYS A 100 15.56 10.04 -6.85
N THR A 101 14.45 10.75 -6.97
CA THR A 101 13.70 10.76 -8.22
C THR A 101 14.47 11.66 -9.17
N GLU A 102 15.20 11.04 -10.12
CA GLU A 102 15.72 11.76 -11.27
C GLU A 102 14.51 12.21 -12.11
N PHE A 103 14.16 13.48 -11.99
CA PHE A 103 13.27 14.12 -12.93
C PHE A 103 14.01 14.22 -14.27
N GLN A 104 13.59 13.45 -15.28
CA GLN A 104 14.08 13.60 -16.67
C GLN A 104 13.47 14.83 -17.37
N ALA A 105 13.37 15.94 -16.64
CA ALA A 105 13.10 17.25 -17.20
C ALA A 105 14.14 18.21 -16.61
N GLU A 106 14.73 19.04 -17.46
CA GLU A 106 15.78 19.98 -17.08
C GLU A 106 15.23 20.98 -16.03
N VAL A 107 15.40 20.66 -14.74
CA VAL A 107 14.94 21.52 -13.64
C VAL A 107 15.94 22.66 -13.48
N LYS A 108 15.64 23.83 -14.05
CA LYS A 108 16.50 25.03 -13.95
C LYS A 108 16.58 25.65 -12.54
N ALA A 109 15.90 25.09 -11.54
CA ALA A 109 16.14 25.37 -10.14
C ALA A 109 15.51 24.26 -9.28
N ALA A 110 16.34 23.55 -8.51
CA ALA A 110 15.85 22.72 -7.42
C ALA A 110 16.03 23.50 -6.11
N GLN A 111 14.93 23.90 -5.48
CA GLN A 111 14.95 24.49 -4.16
C GLN A 111 14.97 23.36 -3.12
N ILE A 112 16.15 23.09 -2.55
CA ILE A 112 16.30 22.13 -1.46
C ILE A 112 16.08 22.91 -0.16
N GLY A 113 14.92 22.71 0.48
CA GLY A 113 14.65 23.23 1.81
C GLY A 113 15.12 22.23 2.86
N ASP A 114 16.12 22.59 3.65
CA ASP A 114 16.51 21.87 4.87
C ASP A 114 15.97 22.65 6.08
N TYR A 115 15.07 22.04 6.85
CA TYR A 115 14.47 22.53 8.10
C TYR A 115 14.28 24.06 8.28
N ASN A 116 13.28 24.63 7.60
CA ASN A 116 12.60 25.89 7.97
C ASN A 116 13.51 27.11 8.32
N LYS A 117 14.69 27.24 7.70
CA LYS A 117 15.46 28.49 7.70
C LYS A 117 15.97 28.81 6.28
N GLN A 118 15.35 29.82 5.66
CA GLN A 118 15.94 30.52 4.52
C GLN A 118 16.89 31.59 5.04
N GLN A 119 18.19 31.45 4.77
CA GLN A 119 19.13 32.58 4.84
C GLN A 119 19.46 33.03 3.42
N ASN A 120 18.92 34.20 3.05
CA ASN A 120 19.34 34.90 1.84
C ASN A 120 20.54 35.78 2.19
N LYS A 121 21.70 35.48 1.59
CA LYS A 121 22.86 36.37 1.63
C LYS A 121 22.95 37.07 0.28
N PHE A 122 22.63 38.35 0.25
CA PHE A 122 22.89 39.20 -0.90
C PHE A 122 24.33 39.72 -0.77
N GLY A 123 25.11 39.56 -1.84
CA GLY A 123 26.43 40.18 -1.97
C GLY A 123 26.34 41.66 -2.25
#